data_AF-A0A7S0D9K9-F1
#
_entry.id   AF-A0A7S0D9K9-F1
#
_cell.length_a   1.000
_cell.length_b   1.000
_cell.length_c   1.000
_cell.angle_alpha   90.00
_cell.angle_beta   90.00
_cell.angle_gamma   90.00
#
_symmetry.space_group_name_H-M   'P 1'
#
loop_
_entity.id
_entity.type
_entity.pdbx_description
1 polymer ?
#
loop_
_entity_poly.entity_id
_entity_poly.type
_entity_poly.pdbx_seq_one_letter_code
_entity_poly.pdbx_strand_id
1 'polypeptide(L)'
;WEYRGCVSNGAPSEVFPLQWPTAADGTIPKNAAIGVGVEPVAELAAKESAKLGSKETFARRVAMDLFRYMESFQAATAVSADHMVVPMNVLDRWFTKFQDKFRRDPDFLTRAAEKD
;
A
#
# COMPACT_ATOMS: atom_id res chain seq x y z
N TRP A 1 -4.76 1.41 19.23
CA TRP A 1 -3.32 1.54 18.97
C TRP A 1 -2.98 0.61 17.82
N GLU A 2 -2.14 1.07 16.89
CA GLU A 2 -1.72 0.30 15.73
C GLU A 2 -0.21 0.14 15.77
N TYR A 3 0.30 -1.06 15.54
CA TYR A 3 1.74 -1.31 15.53
C TYR A 3 2.36 -0.73 14.25
N ARG A 4 3.39 0.11 14.41
CA ARG A 4 4.05 0.80 13.28
C ARG A 4 5.46 0.28 12.98
N GLY A 5 6.09 -0.33 13.98
CA GLY A 5 7.40 -0.96 13.87
C GLY A 5 8.13 -0.95 15.21
N CYS A 6 9.43 -1.19 15.17
CA CYS A 6 10.26 -1.19 16.37
C CYS A 6 11.65 -0.61 16.10
N VAL A 7 12.26 -0.07 17.14
CA VAL A 7 13.68 0.28 17.16
C VAL A 7 14.41 -0.69 18.09
N SER A 8 15.68 -0.97 17.80
CA SER A 8 16.51 -1.86 18.61
C SER A 8 17.93 -1.32 18.72
N ASN A 9 18.77 -1.91 19.57
CA ASN A 9 20.17 -1.50 19.65
C ASN A 9 20.93 -1.68 18.33
N GLY A 10 20.51 -2.61 17.46
CA GLY A 10 21.09 -2.79 16.13
C GLY A 10 20.59 -1.79 15.08
N ALA A 11 19.42 -1.19 15.32
CA ALA A 11 18.80 -0.17 14.48
C ALA A 11 18.13 0.88 15.39
N PRO A 12 18.91 1.83 15.94
CA PRO A 12 18.47 2.70 17.03
C PRO A 12 17.48 3.80 16.59
N SER A 13 17.25 3.94 15.29
CA SER A 13 16.33 4.92 14.71
C SER A 13 15.69 4.37 13.44
N GLU A 14 14.41 4.64 13.25
CA GLU A 14 13.68 4.29 12.03
C GLU A 14 12.62 5.35 11.72
N VAL A 15 12.25 5.49 10.45
CA VAL A 15 11.20 6.40 9.99
C VAL A 15 9.95 5.59 9.66
N PHE A 16 8.86 5.85 10.36
CA PHE A 16 7.59 5.17 10.14
C PHE A 16 6.60 6.09 9.39
N PRO A 17 6.14 5.71 8.18
CA PRO A 17 5.03 6.42 7.55
C PRO A 17 3.75 6.15 8.36
N LEU A 18 3.11 7.24 8.81
CA LEU A 18 1.89 7.19 9.60
C LEU A 18 0.73 7.78 8.79
N GLN A 19 -0.43 7.13 8.89
CA GLN A 19 -1.69 7.76 8.54
C GLN A 19 -2.34 8.31 9.81
N TRP A 20 -3.14 9.35 9.64
CA TRP A 20 -3.91 9.88 10.77
C TRP A 20 -4.88 8.79 11.25
N PRO A 21 -4.92 8.48 12.56
CA PRO A 21 -5.78 7.42 13.07
C PRO A 21 -7.22 7.75 12.74
N THR A 22 -7.99 6.75 12.32
CA THR A 22 -9.43 6.87 12.09
C THR A 22 -10.11 5.98 13.13
N ALA A 23 -11.14 6.50 13.79
CA ALA A 23 -11.94 5.72 14.72
C ALA A 23 -12.80 4.69 13.97
N ALA A 24 -13.27 3.65 14.67
CA ALA A 24 -14.07 2.57 14.07
C ALA A 24 -15.39 3.05 13.42
N ASP A 25 -15.86 4.24 13.79
CA ASP A 25 -17.02 4.92 13.22
C ASP A 25 -16.67 5.80 12.00
N GLY A 26 -15.42 5.79 11.53
CA GLY A 26 -14.92 6.62 10.44
C GLY A 26 -14.61 8.06 10.85
N THR A 27 -14.76 8.43 12.13
CA THR A 27 -14.43 9.77 12.59
C THR A 27 -12.92 9.96 12.69
N ILE A 28 -12.48 11.17 12.33
CA ILE A 28 -11.07 11.56 12.41
C ILE A 28 -10.86 12.23 13.79
N PRO A 29 -10.22 11.56 14.77
CA PRO A 29 -9.91 12.15 16.07
C PRO A 29 -9.06 13.41 15.94
N LYS A 30 -9.31 14.42 16.79
CA LYS A 30 -8.55 15.68 16.77
C LYS A 30 -7.09 15.54 17.18
N ASN A 31 -6.78 14.54 18.00
CA ASN A 31 -5.43 14.32 18.53
C ASN A 31 -4.99 12.89 18.20
N ALA A 32 -3.72 12.74 17.85
CA ALA A 32 -3.05 11.46 17.70
C ALA A 32 -1.97 11.32 18.79
N ALA A 33 -1.70 10.09 19.22
CA ALA A 33 -0.69 9.78 20.21
C ALA A 33 0.22 8.65 19.70
N ILE A 34 1.49 8.69 20.11
CA ILE A 34 2.47 7.63 19.84
C ILE A 34 2.75 6.92 21.16
N GLY A 35 2.56 5.60 21.16
CA GLY A 35 2.81 4.73 22.30
C GLY A 35 4.12 3.99 22.07
N VAL A 36 5.02 4.04 23.05
CA VAL A 36 6.29 3.30 23.02
C VAL A 36 6.24 2.25 24.11
N GLY A 37 6.41 0.98 23.73
CA GLY A 37 6.46 -0.16 24.64
C GLY A 37 7.77 -0.90 24.49
N VAL A 38 8.32 -1.39 25.61
CA VAL A 38 9.50 -2.25 25.61
C VAL A 38 9.03 -3.69 25.59
N GLU A 39 9.39 -4.44 24.56
CA GLU A 39 8.95 -5.82 24.34
C GLU A 39 10.14 -6.74 24.03
N PRO A 40 10.05 -8.05 24.31
CA PRO A 40 11.07 -9.02 23.93
C PRO A 40 11.28 -9.10 22.41
N VAL A 41 12.53 -9.23 21.97
CA VAL A 41 12.90 -9.30 20.54
C VAL A 41 12.18 -10.43 19.78
N ALA A 42 11.92 -11.56 20.45
CA ALA A 42 11.22 -12.70 19.85
C ALA A 42 9.76 -12.37 19.45
N GLU A 43 9.06 -11.55 20.24
CA GLU A 43 7.68 -11.14 19.95
C GLU A 43 7.61 -10.08 18.84
N LEU A 44 8.63 -9.21 18.79
CA LEU A 44 8.78 -8.20 17.74
C LEU A 44 8.97 -8.82 16.35
N ALA A 45 9.72 -9.93 16.25
CA ALA A 45 9.94 -10.62 14.98
C ALA A 45 8.64 -11.13 14.34
N ALA A 46 7.69 -11.59 15.15
CA ALA A 46 6.36 -12.02 14.67
C ALA A 46 5.55 -10.83 14.13
N LYS A 47 5.57 -9.68 14.82
CA LYS A 47 4.88 -8.46 14.40
C LYS A 47 5.47 -7.87 13.11
N GLU A 48 6.80 -7.86 12.98
CA GLU A 48 7.48 -7.43 11.75
C GLU A 48 7.24 -8.39 10.57
N SER A 49 7.11 -9.69 10.83
CA SER A 49 6.77 -10.67 9.78
C SER A 49 5.36 -10.43 9.21
N ALA A 50 4.39 -10.05 10.05
CA ALA A 50 3.06 -9.65 9.59
C ALA A 50 3.11 -8.39 8.69
N LYS A 51 3.99 -7.43 8.98
CA LYS A 51 4.26 -6.24 8.15
C LYS A 51 4.90 -6.62 6.80
N LEU A 52 5.77 -7.63 6.75
CA LEU A 52 6.32 -8.12 5.48
C LEU A 52 5.25 -8.75 4.57
N GLY A 53 4.27 -9.47 5.11
CA GLY A 53 3.12 -9.97 4.34
C GLY A 53 2.32 -8.85 3.65
N SER A 54 2.31 -7.65 4.25
CA SER A 54 1.74 -6.45 3.63
C SER A 54 2.50 -6.02 2.36
N LYS A 55 3.82 -6.21 2.29
CA LYS A 55 4.64 -5.85 1.12
C LYS A 55 4.39 -6.76 -0.09
N GLU A 56 4.20 -8.06 0.12
CA GLU A 56 3.83 -8.98 -0.97
C GLU A 56 2.43 -8.65 -1.50
N THR A 57 1.50 -8.38 -0.58
CA THR A 57 0.14 -7.95 -0.91
C THR A 57 0.15 -6.63 -1.68
N PHE A 58 1.01 -5.69 -1.29
CA PHE A 58 1.25 -4.44 -2.02
C PHE A 58 1.76 -4.70 -3.45
N ALA A 59 2.78 -5.54 -3.63
CA ALA A 59 3.30 -5.88 -4.95
C ALA A 59 2.23 -6.50 -5.86
N ARG A 60 1.40 -7.41 -5.31
CA ARG A 60 0.26 -8.00 -6.02
C ARG A 60 -0.77 -6.95 -6.44
N ARG A 61 -1.06 -5.98 -5.58
CA ARG A 61 -2.00 -4.89 -5.87
C ARG A 61 -1.46 -3.90 -6.91
N VAL A 62 -0.16 -3.60 -6.87
CA VAL A 62 0.52 -2.82 -7.92
C VAL A 62 0.41 -3.53 -9.27
N ALA A 63 0.68 -4.84 -9.33
CA ALA A 63 0.54 -5.62 -10.55
C ALA A 63 -0.92 -5.63 -11.08
N MET A 64 -1.90 -5.74 -10.19
CA MET A 64 -3.33 -5.72 -10.54
C MET A 64 -3.80 -4.35 -11.04
N ASP A 65 -3.35 -3.24 -10.43
CA ASP A 65 -3.69 -1.88 -10.89
C ASP A 65 -3.10 -1.61 -12.28
N LEU A 66 -1.86 -2.06 -12.54
CA LEU A 66 -1.25 -2.00 -13.87
C LEU A 66 -2.06 -2.80 -14.89
N PHE A 67 -2.42 -4.06 -14.56
CA PHE A 67 -3.20 -4.92 -15.44
C PHE A 67 -4.56 -4.30 -15.81
N ARG A 68 -5.32 -3.80 -14.82
CA ARG A 68 -6.60 -3.12 -15.04
C ARG A 68 -6.46 -1.87 -15.91
N TYR A 69 -5.37 -1.12 -15.75
CA TYR A 69 -5.11 0.03 -16.60
C TYR A 69 -4.87 -0.40 -18.05
N MET A 70 -4.11 -1.47 -18.28
CA MET A 70 -3.89 -2.02 -19.62
C MET A 70 -5.19 -2.56 -20.24
N GLU A 71 -6.03 -3.27 -19.48
CA GLU A 71 -7.37 -3.71 -19.93
C GLU A 71 -8.24 -2.54 -20.40
N SER A 72 -8.16 -1.36 -19.75
CA SER A 72 -8.98 -0.20 -20.13
C SER A 72 -8.73 0.31 -21.56
N PHE A 73 -7.58 -0.03 -22.16
CA PHE A 73 -7.28 0.29 -23.57
C PHE A 73 -7.74 -0.78 -24.56
N GLN A 74 -8.07 -2.00 -24.11
CA GLN A 74 -8.53 -3.08 -24.97
C GLN A 74 -9.92 -2.79 -25.57
N ALA A 75 -10.75 -1.98 -24.93
CA ALA A 75 -12.07 -1.63 -25.45
C ALA A 75 -12.03 -0.73 -26.71
N ALA A 76 -10.90 -0.06 -26.99
CA ALA A 76 -10.79 0.91 -28.07
C ALA A 76 -10.20 0.34 -29.37
N THR A 77 -9.61 -0.86 -29.33
CA THR A 77 -8.95 -1.45 -30.48
C THR A 77 -9.48 -2.87 -30.65
N ALA A 78 -10.17 -3.14 -31.74
CA ALA A 78 -10.55 -4.51 -32.09
C ALA A 78 -9.25 -5.31 -32.32
N VAL A 79 -8.84 -6.08 -31.31
CA VAL A 79 -7.66 -6.95 -31.38
C VAL A 79 -8.12 -8.39 -31.24
N SER A 80 -7.61 -9.23 -32.14
CA SER A 80 -7.75 -10.68 -32.12
C SER A 80 -7.30 -11.24 -30.77
N ALA A 81 -7.96 -12.31 -30.33
CA ALA A 81 -7.99 -12.84 -28.96
C ALA A 81 -6.64 -13.27 -28.31
N ASP A 82 -5.50 -13.01 -28.95
CA ASP A 82 -4.19 -13.56 -28.57
C ASP A 82 -3.12 -12.51 -28.24
N HIS A 83 -3.38 -11.21 -28.45
CA HIS A 83 -2.41 -10.16 -28.10
C HIS A 83 -3.06 -8.86 -27.63
N MET A 84 -2.41 -8.19 -26.68
CA MET A 84 -2.83 -6.88 -26.17
C MET A 84 -1.96 -5.79 -26.81
N VAL A 85 -2.56 -4.95 -27.65
CA VAL A 85 -1.86 -3.78 -28.22
C VAL A 85 -2.06 -2.60 -27.28
N VAL A 86 -0.98 -2.14 -26.66
CA VAL A 86 -0.97 -0.96 -25.78
C VAL A 86 -0.10 0.14 -26.38
N PRO A 87 -0.46 1.42 -26.20
CA PRO A 87 0.41 2.54 -26.57
C PRO A 87 1.77 2.45 -25.86
N MET A 88 2.87 2.81 -26.53
CA MET A 88 4.22 2.73 -25.94
C MET A 88 4.38 3.56 -24.66
N ASN A 89 3.59 4.62 -24.47
CA ASN A 89 3.60 5.48 -23.29
C ASN A 89 2.65 5.03 -22.16
N VAL A 90 2.13 3.79 -22.23
CA VAL A 90 1.19 3.26 -21.22
C VAL A 90 1.82 3.25 -19.82
N LEU A 91 3.10 2.90 -19.72
CA LEU A 91 3.82 2.83 -18.44
C LEU A 91 4.01 4.22 -17.83
N ASP A 92 4.39 5.22 -18.62
CA ASP A 92 4.57 6.60 -18.13
C ASP A 92 3.25 7.20 -17.61
N ARG A 93 2.16 6.95 -18.33
CA ARG A 93 0.82 7.43 -17.95
C ARG A 93 0.30 6.72 -16.69
N TRP A 94 0.49 5.41 -16.61
CA TRP A 94 0.17 4.66 -15.39
C TRP A 94 0.99 5.17 -14.21
N PHE A 95 2.30 5.34 -14.38
CA PHE A 95 3.20 5.76 -13.31
C PHE A 95 2.85 7.15 -12.78
N THR A 96 2.55 8.11 -13.67
CA THR A 96 2.08 9.45 -13.27
C THR A 96 0.79 9.36 -12.45
N LYS A 97 -0.19 8.55 -12.90
CA LYS A 97 -1.46 8.35 -12.19
C LYS A 97 -1.27 7.63 -10.85
N PHE A 98 -0.36 6.67 -10.80
CA PHE A 98 0.03 5.97 -9.58
C PHE A 98 0.62 6.95 -8.58
N GLN A 99 1.56 7.80 -9.00
CA GLN A 99 2.18 8.82 -8.14
C GLN A 99 1.15 9.82 -7.60
N ASP A 100 0.21 10.27 -8.42
CA ASP A 100 -0.86 11.18 -7.98
C ASP A 100 -1.79 10.53 -6.96
N LYS A 101 -2.18 9.27 -7.18
CA LYS A 101 -3.00 8.51 -6.22
C LYS A 101 -2.23 8.22 -4.93
N PHE A 102 -0.98 7.79 -5.04
CA PHE A 102 -0.13 7.47 -3.89
C PHE A 102 0.18 8.72 -3.05
N ARG A 103 0.36 9.89 -3.68
CA ARG A 103 0.50 11.17 -2.96
C ARG A 103 -0.76 11.56 -2.20
N ARG A 104 -1.94 11.28 -2.75
CA ARG A 104 -3.22 11.61 -2.12
C ARG A 104 -3.59 10.64 -1.01
N ASP A 105 -3.26 9.36 -1.19
CA ASP A 105 -3.52 8.30 -0.22
C ASP A 105 -2.47 7.19 -0.37
N PRO A 106 -1.44 7.14 0.49
CA PRO A 106 -0.42 6.09 0.44
C PRO A 106 -0.96 4.67 0.61
N ASP A 107 -2.15 4.52 1.19
CA ASP A 107 -2.81 3.23 1.45
C ASP A 107 -3.94 2.94 0.45
N PHE A 108 -4.07 3.71 -0.65
CA PHE A 108 -5.15 3.52 -1.62
C PHE A 108 -5.17 2.12 -2.23
N LEU A 109 -3.99 1.47 -2.31
CA LEU A 109 -3.89 0.11 -2.79
C LEU A 109 -4.37 -0.89 -1.74
N THR A 110 -4.06 -0.71 -0.47
CA THR A 110 -4.35 -1.67 0.63
C THR A 110 -5.77 -1.55 1.18
N ARG A 111 -6.40 -0.37 1.12
CA ARG A 111 -7.75 -0.08 1.63
C ARG A 111 -8.86 -0.98 1.10
N ALA A 112 -8.76 -1.46 -0.14
CA ALA A 112 -9.76 -2.36 -0.72
C ALA A 112 -9.82 -3.74 -0.05
N ALA A 113 -8.84 -4.12 0.79
CA ALA A 113 -8.90 -5.38 1.55
C ALA A 113 -9.85 -5.33 2.75
N GLU A 114 -10.18 -4.14 3.27
CA GLU A 114 -10.90 -4.01 4.55
C GLU A 114 -12.43 -4.05 4.39
N LYS A 115 -12.91 -4.36 3.17
CA LYS A 115 -14.34 -4.33 2.84
C LYS A 115 -14.92 -5.69 2.42
N ASP A 116 -14.12 -6.76 2.50
CA ASP A 116 -14.57 -8.14 2.34
C ASP A 116 -14.58 -8.85 3.70
#